data_AF-A0A930H321-F1
#
_entry.id   AF-A0A930H321-F1
#
_cell.length_a   1.000
_cell.length_b   1.000
_cell.length_c   1.000
_cell.angle_alpha   90.00
_cell.angle_beta   90.00
_cell.angle_gamma   90.00
#
_symmetry.space_group_name_H-M   'P 1'
#
loop_
_entity.id
_entity.type
_entity.pdbx_description
1 polymer ?
#
loop_
_entity_poly.entity_id
_entity_poly.type
_entity_poly.pdbx_seq_one_letter_code
_entity_poly.pdbx_strand_id
1 'polypeptide(L)'
;MINTQNNQLKTLYFNSDWKKLLELSKKKEFLLLLVQEIKSINPESFKDSLDRQFNVKFCIFWNRFNNNLVTRVDSNNIKDLSSFNADFDFISWFPVLGGSFFNDSIQEIILEKDLEKAINKVKEKTGIFLSEIQSMILNYKTTENLEDNLFLLNGIILPIDLLKKNHLGDEFLRFSELLVLNPMKKEGGYFVGRRIQTVQSRTSKRLILDDNGDLIFPYCLLEEEILNWAIDFFVQKDKHAFLFEKKIALLDFIYKRKDFYPDLLPGFIKESNQFDLEIEIILEAIEFTLFDWTKPTPIFLHSLIESFSKIKTDKEMEVLLEKILAFLKVRRKRPAFYHKLLPEFIYKKTYENNFNLVEIFDESELEDLKDRDLIIYSPFSNDFFCYLNKLEISKMRLFLKKNNVKIHTKTKKKIKTTLLNKKMKWKLSKRSRVFLEKLLELEEIR
;
A
#
# COMPACT_ATOMS: atom_id res chain seq x y z
N MET A 1 2.79 21.75 22.77
CA MET A 1 2.50 20.44 23.40
C MET A 1 1.20 20.58 24.16
N ILE A 2 0.15 19.86 23.78
CA ILE A 2 -1.05 19.72 24.59
C ILE A 2 -0.74 18.62 25.60
N ASN A 3 -0.83 18.92 26.89
CA ASN A 3 -0.54 17.97 27.96
C ASN A 3 -1.69 16.98 28.06
N THR A 4 -1.51 15.76 27.52
CA THR A 4 -2.56 14.74 27.36
C THR A 4 -2.81 13.90 28.62
N GLN A 5 -2.08 14.12 29.71
CA GLN A 5 -2.11 13.22 30.87
C GLN A 5 -3.28 13.41 31.84
N ASN A 6 -4.15 14.43 31.72
CA ASN A 6 -5.17 14.69 32.76
C ASN A 6 -6.53 15.26 32.31
N ASN A 7 -6.83 15.30 31.01
CA ASN A 7 -8.20 15.61 30.57
C ASN A 7 -8.92 14.30 30.30
N GLN A 8 -10.11 14.10 30.88
CA GLN A 8 -11.06 13.08 30.42
C GLN A 8 -11.10 13.16 28.89
N LEU A 9 -10.53 12.15 28.23
CA LEU A 9 -10.28 12.20 26.80
C LEU A 9 -11.64 12.35 26.11
N LYS A 10 -11.84 13.50 25.47
CA LYS A 10 -13.09 13.84 24.79
C LYS A 10 -13.37 12.75 23.74
N THR A 11 -14.50 12.05 23.89
CA THR A 11 -14.96 11.08 22.88
C THR A 11 -15.11 11.79 21.55
N LEU A 12 -14.46 11.27 20.52
CA LEU A 12 -14.55 11.82 19.17
C LEU A 12 -15.94 11.55 18.61
N TYR A 13 -16.73 12.61 18.42
CA TYR A 13 -18.07 12.51 17.87
C TYR A 13 -18.36 13.65 16.90
N PHE A 14 -18.22 13.35 15.60
CA PHE A 14 -18.38 14.31 14.51
C PHE A 14 -19.65 15.15 14.64
N ASN A 15 -20.82 14.55 14.90
CA ASN A 15 -22.08 15.32 14.93
C ASN A 15 -22.11 16.34 16.07
N SER A 16 -21.49 16.06 17.23
CA SER A 16 -21.40 17.03 18.32
C SER A 16 -20.45 18.17 17.98
N ASP A 17 -19.30 17.87 17.37
CA ASP A 17 -18.36 18.89 16.96
C ASP A 17 -18.88 19.74 15.80
N TRP A 18 -19.62 19.14 14.86
CA TRP A 18 -20.33 19.85 13.81
C TRP A 18 -21.41 20.77 14.38
N LYS A 19 -22.23 20.29 15.32
CA LYS A 19 -23.23 21.13 16.00
C LYS A 19 -22.58 22.29 16.73
N LYS A 20 -21.48 22.04 17.45
CA LYS A 20 -20.69 23.08 18.12
C LYS A 20 -20.17 24.11 17.12
N LEU A 21 -19.64 23.68 15.97
CA LEU A 21 -19.17 24.57 14.92
C LEU A 21 -20.30 25.45 14.37
N LEU A 22 -21.50 24.89 14.15
CA LEU A 22 -22.70 25.64 13.71
C LEU A 22 -23.20 26.64 14.77
N GLU A 23 -22.99 26.38 16.05
CA GLU A 23 -23.28 27.33 17.12
C GLU A 23 -22.23 28.44 17.18
N LEU A 24 -20.94 28.09 17.05
CA LEU A 24 -19.84 29.04 17.00
C LEU A 24 -19.97 30.00 15.81
N SER A 25 -20.34 29.51 14.62
CA SER A 25 -20.49 30.34 13.40
C SER A 25 -21.57 31.43 13.52
N LYS A 26 -22.40 31.39 14.57
CA LYS A 26 -23.42 32.42 14.87
C LYS A 26 -22.95 33.42 15.93
N LYS A 27 -21.87 33.14 16.67
CA LYS A 27 -21.37 34.00 17.74
C LYS A 27 -20.52 35.13 17.18
N LYS A 28 -20.76 36.35 17.66
CA LYS A 28 -20.02 37.55 17.23
C LYS A 28 -18.50 37.42 17.43
N GLU A 29 -18.07 36.87 18.56
CA GLU A 29 -16.65 36.64 18.89
C GLU A 29 -15.96 35.73 17.87
N PHE A 30 -16.61 34.64 17.47
CA PHE A 30 -16.05 33.71 16.50
C PHE A 30 -16.00 34.33 15.10
N LEU A 31 -17.04 35.06 14.71
CA LEU A 31 -17.07 35.81 13.45
C LEU A 31 -15.99 36.90 13.39
N LEU A 32 -15.71 37.56 14.51
CA LEU A 32 -14.60 38.52 14.62
C LEU A 32 -13.24 37.84 14.37
N LEU A 33 -13.02 36.65 14.93
CA LEU A 33 -11.79 35.89 14.67
C LEU A 33 -11.68 35.49 13.18
N LEU A 34 -12.79 35.06 12.56
CA LEU A 34 -12.82 34.78 11.12
C LEU A 34 -12.50 36.03 10.27
N VAL A 35 -13.04 37.20 10.63
CA VAL A 35 -12.71 38.47 9.96
C VAL A 35 -11.22 38.77 10.07
N GLN A 36 -10.62 38.57 11.25
CA GLN A 36 -9.18 38.80 11.47
C GLN A 36 -8.33 37.86 10.62
N GLU A 37 -8.67 36.57 10.60
CA GLU A 37 -8.03 35.56 9.76
C GLU A 37 -8.11 35.94 8.27
N ILE A 38 -9.28 36.35 7.77
CA ILE A 38 -9.44 36.80 6.37
C ILE A 38 -8.61 38.06 6.09
N LYS A 39 -8.63 39.05 6.98
CA LYS A 39 -7.87 40.30 6.81
C LYS A 39 -6.35 40.10 6.87
N SER A 40 -5.88 38.99 7.44
CA SER A 40 -4.46 38.62 7.45
C SER A 40 -3.96 38.08 6.09
N ILE A 41 -4.89 37.72 5.19
CA ILE A 41 -4.56 37.21 3.86
C ILE A 41 -4.01 38.36 3.02
N ASN A 42 -2.81 38.20 2.46
CA ASN A 42 -2.24 39.15 1.50
C ASN A 42 -2.94 39.00 0.13
N PRO A 43 -3.71 39.99 -0.37
CA PRO A 43 -4.40 39.88 -1.66
C PRO A 43 -3.45 39.72 -2.85
N GLU A 44 -2.18 40.14 -2.72
CA GLU A 44 -1.20 40.08 -3.79
C GLU A 44 -0.62 38.69 -4.02
N SER A 45 -0.76 37.77 -3.06
CA SER A 45 -0.21 36.41 -3.16
C SER A 45 -0.93 35.51 -4.19
N PHE A 46 -1.98 36.01 -4.85
CA PHE A 46 -2.87 35.25 -5.74
C PHE A 46 -2.77 35.65 -7.23
N LYS A 47 -1.87 36.58 -7.59
CA LYS A 47 -1.83 37.21 -8.93
C LYS A 47 -1.34 36.28 -10.06
N ASP A 48 -0.65 35.20 -9.76
CA ASP A 48 -0.18 34.22 -10.76
C ASP A 48 -0.87 32.88 -10.52
N SER A 49 -2.02 32.66 -11.15
CA SER A 49 -2.77 31.41 -10.99
C SER A 49 -2.10 30.28 -11.76
N LEU A 50 -1.79 29.18 -11.07
CA LEU A 50 -1.74 27.87 -11.70
C LEU A 50 -3.10 27.63 -12.36
N ASP A 51 -3.13 27.25 -13.65
CA ASP A 51 -4.33 26.91 -14.45
C ASP A 51 -5.05 25.63 -13.95
N ARG A 52 -5.31 25.52 -12.65
CA ARG A 52 -6.02 24.40 -12.04
C ARG A 52 -7.49 24.79 -11.88
N GLN A 53 -8.29 24.44 -12.89
CA GLN A 53 -9.72 24.77 -13.01
C GLN A 53 -10.63 24.39 -11.81
N PHE A 54 -10.16 23.61 -10.83
CA PHE A 54 -11.03 22.96 -9.83
C PHE A 54 -10.59 23.04 -8.37
N ASN A 55 -9.64 23.91 -8.00
CA ASN A 55 -9.11 23.94 -6.62
C ASN A 55 -9.58 25.16 -5.80
N VAL A 56 -9.86 24.92 -4.52
CA VAL A 56 -9.92 25.96 -3.48
C VAL A 56 -8.59 26.71 -3.40
N LYS A 57 -8.63 28.04 -3.49
CA LYS A 57 -7.47 28.94 -3.40
C LYS A 57 -7.12 29.31 -1.96
N PHE A 58 -8.09 29.27 -1.05
CA PHE A 58 -7.86 29.46 0.39
C PHE A 58 -8.90 28.71 1.24
N CYS A 59 -8.53 28.29 2.45
CA CYS A 59 -9.47 27.74 3.42
C CYS A 59 -9.06 28.10 4.85
N ILE A 60 -10.06 28.35 5.68
CA ILE A 60 -9.94 28.57 7.13
C ILE A 60 -10.49 27.32 7.83
N PHE A 61 -9.66 26.74 8.68
CA PHE A 61 -9.96 25.54 9.45
C PHE A 61 -10.16 25.87 10.92
N TRP A 62 -11.10 25.18 11.56
CA TRP A 62 -11.31 25.18 13.00
C TRP A 62 -10.85 23.87 13.62
N ASN A 63 -10.06 23.98 14.69
CA ASN A 63 -9.59 22.83 15.45
C ASN A 63 -10.59 22.44 16.54
N ARG A 64 -11.07 21.21 16.53
CA ARG A 64 -12.08 20.73 17.51
C ARG A 64 -11.59 20.64 18.96
N PHE A 65 -10.27 20.58 19.18
CA PHE A 65 -9.67 20.36 20.50
C PHE A 65 -9.32 21.66 21.22
N ASN A 66 -8.77 22.64 20.51
CA ASN A 66 -8.35 23.92 21.11
C ASN A 66 -9.14 25.13 20.58
N ASN A 67 -10.07 24.94 19.65
CA ASN A 67 -10.86 25.99 18.97
C ASN A 67 -10.03 26.99 18.16
N ASN A 68 -8.75 26.71 17.90
CA ASN A 68 -7.92 27.58 17.08
C ASN A 68 -8.43 27.63 15.64
N LEU A 69 -8.28 28.79 15.03
CA LEU A 69 -8.47 28.98 13.60
C LEU A 69 -7.11 28.99 12.91
N VAL A 70 -7.08 28.44 11.70
CA VAL A 70 -5.89 28.46 10.86
C VAL A 70 -6.30 28.72 9.42
N THR A 71 -5.79 29.81 8.85
CA THR A 71 -5.95 30.13 7.44
C THR A 71 -4.82 29.59 6.58
N ARG A 72 -5.18 29.12 5.39
CA ARG A 72 -4.25 28.65 4.36
C ARG A 72 -4.63 29.14 2.99
N VAL A 73 -3.61 29.32 2.17
CA VAL A 73 -3.66 30.04 0.90
C VAL A 73 -2.73 29.33 -0.09
N ASP A 74 -3.19 29.05 -1.30
CA ASP A 74 -2.36 28.61 -2.42
C ASP A 74 -1.65 29.85 -3.03
N SER A 75 -0.31 29.88 -3.01
CA SER A 75 0.50 31.00 -3.53
C SER A 75 1.89 30.56 -4.02
N ASN A 76 2.44 31.27 -5.01
CA ASN A 76 3.66 30.90 -5.75
C ASN A 76 4.96 30.75 -4.93
N ASN A 77 4.99 31.09 -3.64
CA ASN A 77 6.20 30.93 -2.80
C ASN A 77 5.94 30.77 -1.28
N ILE A 78 4.70 30.52 -0.84
CA ILE A 78 4.38 30.30 0.58
C ILE A 78 3.39 29.15 0.69
N LYS A 79 3.83 28.07 1.38
CA LYS A 79 3.04 26.96 1.94
C LYS A 79 1.63 26.81 1.37
N ASP A 80 1.62 26.29 0.15
CA ASP A 80 0.49 25.94 -0.70
C ASP A 80 -0.57 25.09 0.04
N LEU A 81 -1.87 25.33 -0.24
CA LEU A 81 -2.98 24.45 0.16
C LEU A 81 -2.78 22.99 -0.29
N SER A 82 -2.03 22.78 -1.37
CA SER A 82 -1.54 21.48 -1.82
C SER A 82 -0.42 20.94 -0.92
N SER A 83 0.46 21.78 -0.38
CA SER A 83 1.41 21.36 0.66
C SER A 83 0.76 21.15 2.03
N PHE A 84 -0.46 21.62 2.23
CA PHE A 84 -1.11 21.74 3.54
C PHE A 84 -1.85 20.49 4.02
N ASN A 85 -2.32 19.62 3.12
CA ASN A 85 -2.84 18.31 3.54
C ASN A 85 -1.77 17.42 4.21
N ALA A 86 -0.53 17.89 4.33
CA ALA A 86 0.61 17.25 4.99
C ALA A 86 0.70 17.45 6.51
N ASP A 87 0.39 18.65 6.99
CA ASP A 87 0.64 19.08 8.37
C ASP A 87 -0.60 18.90 9.28
N PHE A 88 -1.76 18.57 8.69
CA PHE A 88 -3.06 18.52 9.34
C PHE A 88 -3.59 17.09 9.36
N ASP A 89 -3.74 16.51 10.55
CA ASP A 89 -4.39 15.21 10.71
C ASP A 89 -5.86 15.29 10.24
N PHE A 90 -6.39 14.20 9.66
CA PHE A 90 -7.76 14.16 9.12
C PHE A 90 -8.84 14.03 10.22
N ILE A 91 -8.57 14.38 11.49
CA ILE A 91 -9.51 14.24 12.63
C ILE A 91 -9.78 15.59 13.30
N SER A 92 -8.74 16.39 13.53
CA SER A 92 -8.76 17.61 14.34
C SER A 92 -9.47 18.78 13.66
N TRP A 93 -9.44 18.83 12.33
CA TRP A 93 -9.61 20.08 11.59
C TRP A 93 -10.85 20.06 10.71
N PHE A 94 -11.77 20.98 10.96
CA PHE A 94 -12.99 21.15 10.21
C PHE A 94 -12.88 22.41 9.34
N PRO A 95 -13.19 22.34 8.04
CA PRO A 95 -13.25 23.53 7.23
C PRO A 95 -14.48 24.38 7.62
N VAL A 96 -14.24 25.68 7.81
CA VAL A 96 -15.27 26.63 8.24
C VAL A 96 -15.63 27.60 7.13
N LEU A 97 -14.63 27.97 6.33
CA LEU A 97 -14.79 28.85 5.20
C LEU A 97 -13.74 28.47 4.15
N GLY A 98 -14.13 28.27 2.90
CA GLY A 98 -13.21 27.99 1.81
C GLY A 98 -13.77 28.45 0.49
N GLY A 99 -12.90 28.70 -0.49
CA GLY A 99 -13.35 29.12 -1.81
C GLY A 99 -12.34 28.83 -2.91
N SER A 100 -12.83 28.31 -4.05
CA SER A 100 -12.17 28.40 -5.38
C SER A 100 -12.08 29.85 -5.86
N PHE A 101 -12.93 30.70 -5.29
CA PHE A 101 -13.08 32.10 -5.59
C PHE A 101 -12.32 32.95 -4.58
N PHE A 102 -11.22 33.55 -5.02
CA PHE A 102 -11.09 34.98 -4.75
C PHE A 102 -12.12 35.67 -5.66
N ASN A 103 -13.40 35.62 -5.27
CA ASN A 103 -14.42 36.50 -5.83
C ASN A 103 -14.24 37.86 -5.17
N ASP A 104 -14.74 38.90 -5.82
CA ASP A 104 -14.85 40.27 -5.30
C ASP A 104 -15.30 40.30 -3.82
N SER A 105 -16.11 39.34 -3.38
CA SER A 105 -16.58 39.18 -2.00
C SER A 105 -15.52 39.04 -0.90
N ILE A 106 -14.40 38.33 -1.12
CA ILE A 106 -13.35 38.20 -0.09
C ILE A 106 -12.46 39.44 -0.08
N GLN A 107 -12.14 39.99 -1.26
CA GLN A 107 -11.45 41.27 -1.37
C GLN A 107 -12.24 42.39 -0.71
N GLU A 108 -13.57 42.40 -0.90
CA GLU A 108 -14.47 43.31 -0.21
C GLU A 108 -14.35 43.19 1.31
N ILE A 109 -14.27 41.97 1.88
CA ILE A 109 -14.11 41.79 3.33
C ILE A 109 -12.73 42.29 3.81
N ILE A 110 -11.68 42.05 3.02
CA ILE A 110 -10.32 42.52 3.34
C ILE A 110 -10.26 44.06 3.34
N LEU A 111 -10.87 44.68 2.34
CA LEU A 111 -10.87 46.14 2.14
C LEU A 111 -11.92 46.87 2.99
N GLU A 112 -12.91 46.17 3.54
CA GLU A 112 -13.97 46.76 4.35
C GLU A 112 -13.43 47.33 5.66
N LYS A 113 -13.67 48.64 5.87
CA LYS A 113 -13.25 49.37 7.06
C LYS A 113 -14.28 49.27 8.19
N ASP A 114 -15.56 49.13 7.84
CA ASP A 114 -16.63 48.94 8.81
C ASP A 114 -16.66 47.50 9.32
N LEU A 115 -16.26 47.32 10.58
CA LEU A 115 -16.18 46.01 11.21
C LEU A 115 -17.53 45.27 11.24
N GLU A 116 -18.64 45.97 11.44
CA GLU A 116 -19.95 45.33 11.52
C GLU A 116 -20.41 44.84 10.13
N LYS A 117 -20.12 45.61 9.08
CA LYS A 117 -20.33 45.15 7.69
C LYS A 117 -19.46 43.94 7.36
N ALA A 118 -18.19 43.94 7.76
CA ALA A 118 -17.29 42.81 7.55
C ALA A 118 -17.79 41.54 8.26
N ILE A 119 -18.22 41.66 9.52
CA ILE A 119 -18.81 40.54 10.29
C ILE A 119 -20.03 39.97 9.58
N ASN A 120 -20.95 40.82 9.11
CA ASN A 120 -22.17 40.38 8.44
C ASN A 120 -21.86 39.62 7.14
N LYS A 121 -20.92 40.12 6.33
CA LYS A 121 -20.47 39.41 5.11
C LYS A 121 -19.83 38.06 5.44
N VAL A 122 -18.95 38.01 6.45
CA VAL A 122 -18.32 36.75 6.89
C VAL A 122 -19.35 35.75 7.39
N LYS A 123 -20.34 36.21 8.15
CA LYS A 123 -21.44 35.37 8.64
C LYS A 123 -22.23 34.74 7.49
N GLU A 124 -22.59 35.54 6.50
CA GLU A 124 -23.31 35.06 5.31
C GLU A 124 -22.49 34.00 4.56
N LYS A 125 -21.23 34.29 4.23
CA LYS A 125 -20.36 33.37 3.49
C LYS A 125 -20.06 32.08 4.25
N THR A 126 -19.83 32.18 5.56
CA THR A 126 -19.65 31.01 6.44
C THR A 126 -20.92 30.17 6.46
N GLY A 127 -22.10 30.80 6.54
CA GLY A 127 -23.38 30.10 6.50
C GLY A 127 -23.62 29.33 5.20
N ILE A 128 -23.29 29.93 4.05
CA ILE A 128 -23.37 29.27 2.74
C ILE A 128 -22.43 28.06 2.70
N PHE A 129 -21.16 28.26 3.04
CA PHE A 129 -20.13 27.22 2.98
C PHE A 129 -20.44 26.03 3.89
N LEU A 130 -20.85 26.27 5.14
CA LEU A 130 -21.25 25.20 6.05
C LEU A 130 -22.51 24.48 5.57
N SER A 131 -23.43 25.17 4.88
CA SER A 131 -24.63 24.55 4.29
C SER A 131 -24.29 23.62 3.13
N GLU A 132 -23.29 23.97 2.31
CA GLU A 132 -22.77 23.09 1.26
C GLU A 132 -22.20 21.80 1.85
N ILE A 133 -21.32 21.91 2.86
CA ILE A 133 -20.77 20.74 3.57
C ILE A 133 -21.91 19.92 4.18
N GLN A 134 -22.87 20.55 4.85
CA GLN A 134 -24.02 19.85 5.44
C GLN A 134 -24.83 19.08 4.40
N SER A 135 -24.97 19.63 3.18
CA SER A 135 -25.68 18.98 2.08
C SER A 135 -24.90 17.78 1.54
N MET A 136 -23.57 17.86 1.43
CA MET A 136 -22.71 16.72 1.10
C MET A 136 -22.81 15.61 2.15
N ILE A 137 -22.75 15.97 3.43
CA ILE A 137 -22.88 15.04 4.56
C ILE A 137 -24.23 14.30 4.50
N LEU A 138 -25.32 15.04 4.24
CA LEU A 138 -26.65 14.46 4.11
C LEU A 138 -26.70 13.49 2.93
N ASN A 139 -26.20 13.91 1.76
CA ASN A 139 -26.18 13.07 0.56
C ASN A 139 -25.41 11.76 0.79
N TYR A 140 -24.22 11.83 1.43
CA TYR A 140 -23.45 10.64 1.82
C TYR A 140 -24.24 9.71 2.74
N LYS A 141 -24.85 10.27 3.80
CA LYS A 141 -25.61 9.47 4.78
C LYS A 141 -26.81 8.77 4.15
N THR A 142 -27.41 9.36 3.12
CA THR A 142 -28.57 8.81 2.39
C THR A 142 -28.17 7.79 1.33
N THR A 143 -27.15 8.07 0.51
CA THR A 143 -26.80 7.25 -0.65
C THR A 143 -25.76 6.17 -0.34
N GLU A 144 -24.98 6.35 0.72
CA GLU A 144 -23.78 5.55 1.04
C GLU A 144 -22.74 5.50 -0.09
N ASN A 145 -22.92 6.28 -1.15
CA ASN A 145 -21.98 6.31 -2.25
C ASN A 145 -20.73 7.05 -1.80
N LEU A 146 -19.58 6.41 -1.96
CA LEU A 146 -18.25 7.00 -1.83
C LEU A 146 -17.78 7.37 -3.24
N GLU A 147 -18.32 8.42 -3.84
CA GLU A 147 -17.63 9.02 -4.98
C GLU A 147 -16.25 9.49 -4.50
N ASP A 148 -15.21 9.32 -5.32
CA ASP A 148 -13.82 9.67 -5.01
C ASP A 148 -13.64 11.13 -4.50
N ASN A 149 -14.64 12.00 -4.71
CA ASN A 149 -14.68 13.40 -4.30
C ASN A 149 -15.45 13.69 -2.99
N LEU A 150 -16.11 12.72 -2.33
CA LEU A 150 -16.93 13.03 -1.15
C LEU A 150 -16.13 13.51 0.07
N PHE A 151 -14.87 13.09 0.18
CA PHE A 151 -13.93 13.61 1.17
C PHE A 151 -13.39 14.99 0.81
N LEU A 152 -13.67 15.47 -0.40
CA LEU A 152 -13.04 16.61 -1.01
C LEU A 152 -14.12 17.62 -1.44
N LEU A 153 -14.42 18.59 -0.57
CA LEU A 153 -15.14 19.77 -1.05
C LEU A 153 -14.13 20.67 -1.79
N ASN A 154 -14.14 20.65 -3.12
CA ASN A 154 -13.25 21.45 -3.97
C ASN A 154 -11.75 21.29 -3.63
N GLY A 155 -11.33 20.06 -3.29
CA GLY A 155 -9.96 19.72 -2.89
C GLY A 155 -9.67 19.82 -1.39
N ILE A 156 -10.64 20.20 -0.54
CA ILE A 156 -10.50 20.27 0.91
C ILE A 156 -10.90 18.93 1.55
N ILE A 157 -9.98 18.31 2.29
CA ILE A 157 -10.25 17.07 3.04
C ILE A 157 -11.18 17.35 4.24
N LEU A 158 -12.30 16.63 4.32
CA LEU A 158 -13.19 16.62 5.48
C LEU A 158 -12.68 15.67 6.58
N PRO A 159 -13.04 15.89 7.87
CA PRO A 159 -12.71 14.96 8.94
C PRO A 159 -13.18 13.54 8.64
N ILE A 160 -12.32 12.55 8.86
CA ILE A 160 -12.59 11.15 8.52
C ILE A 160 -13.71 10.56 9.38
N ASP A 161 -13.86 11.03 10.63
CA ASP A 161 -14.89 10.57 11.58
C ASP A 161 -16.31 11.03 11.22
N LEU A 162 -16.46 11.74 10.09
CA LEU A 162 -17.73 11.91 9.38
C LEU A 162 -18.28 10.58 8.82
N LEU A 163 -17.39 9.64 8.49
CA LEU A 163 -17.74 8.41 7.81
C LEU A 163 -18.53 7.44 8.67
N LYS A 164 -19.33 6.61 7.99
CA LYS A 164 -19.88 5.40 8.62
C LYS A 164 -18.74 4.46 8.98
N LYS A 165 -18.92 3.71 10.08
CA LYS A 165 -17.88 2.85 10.67
C LYS A 165 -17.25 1.87 9.66
N ASN A 166 -18.05 1.35 8.74
CA ASN A 166 -17.59 0.44 7.68
C ASN A 166 -16.65 1.10 6.67
N HIS A 167 -16.85 2.38 6.33
CA HIS A 167 -15.99 3.11 5.39
C HIS A 167 -14.79 3.73 6.08
N LEU A 168 -14.95 4.08 7.36
CA LEU A 168 -13.94 4.72 8.19
C LEU A 168 -12.64 3.91 8.26
N GLY A 169 -12.73 2.60 8.52
CA GLY A 169 -11.55 1.73 8.65
C GLY A 169 -10.75 1.62 7.35
N ASP A 170 -11.42 1.37 6.23
CA ASP A 170 -10.77 1.21 4.93
C ASP A 170 -10.06 2.51 4.48
N GLU A 171 -10.74 3.64 4.61
CA GLU A 171 -10.17 4.95 4.25
C GLU A 171 -9.07 5.36 5.23
N PHE A 172 -9.21 5.07 6.53
CA PHE A 172 -8.16 5.32 7.51
C PHE A 172 -6.87 4.57 7.15
N LEU A 173 -6.98 3.26 6.96
CA LEU A 173 -5.84 2.41 6.63
C LEU A 173 -5.22 2.80 5.28
N ARG A 174 -6.05 3.17 4.30
CA ARG A 174 -5.60 3.66 2.98
C ARG A 174 -4.70 4.89 3.07
N PHE A 175 -5.02 5.85 3.94
CA PHE A 175 -4.27 7.11 4.07
C PHE A 175 -3.18 7.11 5.15
N SER A 176 -3.06 6.04 5.93
CA SER A 176 -2.03 5.89 6.97
C SER A 176 -0.79 5.13 6.48
N GLU A 177 0.33 5.36 7.14
CA GLU A 177 1.55 4.58 6.98
C GLU A 177 1.47 3.17 7.57
N LEU A 178 0.41 2.83 8.32
CA LEU A 178 0.25 1.50 8.93
C LEU A 178 0.35 0.35 7.91
N LEU A 179 -0.07 0.62 6.67
CA LEU A 179 0.02 -0.32 5.55
C LEU A 179 1.34 -0.19 4.77
N VAL A 180 2.39 0.41 5.32
CA VAL A 180 3.72 0.49 4.69
C VAL A 180 4.71 -0.27 5.53
N LEU A 181 5.36 -1.24 4.91
CA LEU A 181 6.46 -1.92 5.55
C LEU A 181 7.63 -0.94 5.67
N ASN A 182 8.09 -0.71 6.91
CA ASN A 182 9.23 0.14 7.21
C ASN A 182 9.09 1.60 6.72
N PRO A 183 8.10 2.35 7.23
CA PRO A 183 7.81 3.70 6.75
C PRO A 183 8.94 4.71 7.02
N MET A 184 9.81 4.44 8.00
CA MET A 184 10.85 5.37 8.45
C MET A 184 12.19 5.28 7.68
N LYS A 185 12.48 4.17 6.97
CA LYS A 185 13.70 4.08 6.13
C LYS A 185 13.43 4.72 4.75
N LYS A 186 13.68 6.03 4.69
CA LYS A 186 13.56 6.92 3.54
C LYS A 186 14.54 6.59 2.40
N GLU A 187 14.11 5.82 1.41
CA GLU A 187 14.70 5.94 0.05
C GLU A 187 13.66 5.96 -1.09
N GLY A 188 12.37 5.69 -0.85
CA GLY A 188 11.41 5.56 -1.97
C GLY A 188 9.93 5.88 -1.73
N GLY A 189 9.56 6.61 -0.67
CA GLY A 189 8.14 6.84 -0.35
C GLY A 189 7.82 8.27 0.05
N TYR A 190 6.85 8.87 -0.63
CA TYR A 190 6.27 10.19 -0.38
C TYR A 190 5.45 10.17 0.93
N PHE A 191 6.13 10.05 2.07
CA PHE A 191 5.52 10.27 3.37
C PHE A 191 5.32 11.75 3.55
N VAL A 192 4.06 12.13 3.54
CA VAL A 192 3.72 13.53 3.58
C VAL A 192 3.69 13.95 5.04
N GLY A 193 4.87 14.36 5.51
CA GLY A 193 4.95 15.42 6.49
C GLY A 193 4.91 16.81 5.84
N ARG A 194 5.16 16.99 4.52
CA ARG A 194 5.34 18.35 3.92
C ARG A 194 4.99 18.60 2.43
N ARG A 195 4.20 17.79 1.73
CA ARG A 195 3.77 18.02 0.32
C ARG A 195 2.68 17.05 -0.16
N ILE A 196 1.48 17.53 -0.50
CA ILE A 196 0.51 16.73 -1.30
C ILE A 196 0.52 17.24 -2.74
N GLN A 197 0.83 16.32 -3.65
CA GLN A 197 0.60 16.45 -5.08
C GLN A 197 -0.92 16.36 -5.36
N THR A 198 -1.38 16.93 -6.48
CA THR A 198 -2.79 16.92 -6.89
C THR A 198 -3.44 15.53 -6.78
N VAL A 199 -4.76 15.47 -6.59
CA VAL A 199 -5.60 14.25 -6.41
C VAL A 199 -5.31 13.11 -7.42
N GLN A 200 -4.64 13.42 -8.54
CA GLN A 200 -4.15 12.43 -9.49
C GLN A 200 -2.97 11.57 -8.97
N SER A 201 -2.22 11.99 -7.94
CA SER A 201 -1.15 11.19 -7.33
C SER A 201 -1.66 10.43 -6.10
N ARG A 202 -2.14 9.20 -6.33
CA ARG A 202 -2.68 8.25 -5.35
C ARG A 202 -1.60 7.63 -4.41
N THR A 203 -0.54 8.35 -4.06
CA THR A 203 0.70 7.79 -3.49
C THR A 203 1.13 8.35 -2.13
N SER A 204 0.39 9.32 -1.58
CA SER A 204 0.75 9.94 -0.29
C SER A 204 0.12 9.21 0.90
N LYS A 205 0.95 8.88 1.90
CA LYS A 205 0.52 8.32 3.19
C LYS A 205 0.94 9.26 4.31
N ARG A 206 0.09 9.39 5.32
CA ARG A 206 0.32 10.22 6.52
C ARG A 206 1.16 9.45 7.52
N LEU A 207 1.84 10.17 8.40
CA LEU A 207 2.51 9.61 9.56
C LEU A 207 1.61 9.81 10.79
N ILE A 208 1.14 8.71 11.38
CA ILE A 208 0.31 8.63 12.58
C ILE A 208 1.05 8.01 13.78
N LEU A 209 2.23 7.43 13.56
CA LEU A 209 3.09 6.83 14.58
C LEU A 209 4.32 7.70 14.85
N ASP A 210 4.77 7.74 16.10
CA ASP A 210 6.06 8.30 16.46
C ASP A 210 7.22 7.31 16.21
N ASP A 211 8.44 7.71 16.57
CA ASP A 211 9.64 6.87 16.41
C ASP A 211 9.62 5.60 17.29
N ASN A 212 8.79 5.56 18.35
CA ASN A 212 8.59 4.39 19.19
C ASN A 212 7.50 3.45 18.62
N GLY A 213 6.70 3.93 17.66
CA GLY A 213 5.54 3.22 17.11
C GLY A 213 4.27 3.43 17.92
N ASP A 214 4.22 4.49 18.73
CA ASP A 214 3.05 4.93 19.47
C ASP A 214 2.21 5.88 18.61
N LEU A 215 0.88 5.83 18.75
CA LEU A 215 0.00 6.72 18.01
C LEU A 215 0.19 8.17 18.47
N ILE A 216 0.47 9.08 17.54
CA ILE A 216 0.57 10.51 17.85
C ILE A 216 -0.82 11.10 18.05
N PHE A 217 -0.92 12.18 18.82
CA PHE A 217 -2.16 12.94 18.92
C PHE A 217 -2.59 13.49 17.55
N PRO A 218 -3.87 13.37 17.15
CA PRO A 218 -5.02 12.88 17.92
C PRO A 218 -5.34 11.39 17.70
N TYR A 219 -4.56 10.64 16.93
CA TYR A 219 -4.83 9.24 16.61
C TYR A 219 -4.83 8.32 17.84
N CYS A 220 -4.08 8.66 18.88
CA CYS A 220 -4.15 7.96 20.17
C CYS A 220 -5.55 7.97 20.81
N LEU A 221 -6.45 8.88 20.40
CA LEU A 221 -7.83 8.91 20.87
C LEU A 221 -8.72 7.83 20.24
N LEU A 222 -8.26 7.18 19.16
CA LEU A 222 -8.96 6.14 18.41
C LEU A 222 -8.19 4.81 18.43
N GLU A 223 -7.32 4.61 19.42
CA GLU A 223 -6.37 3.49 19.41
C GLU A 223 -7.07 2.13 19.35
N GLU A 224 -8.16 1.95 20.11
CA GLU A 224 -8.97 0.74 20.08
C GLU A 224 -9.66 0.53 18.72
N GLU A 225 -10.22 1.57 18.12
CA GLU A 225 -10.83 1.48 16.79
C GLU A 225 -9.80 1.20 15.69
N ILE A 226 -8.65 1.87 15.73
CA ILE A 226 -7.56 1.66 14.77
C ILE A 226 -7.00 0.24 14.89
N LEU A 227 -6.85 -0.27 16.12
CA LEU A 227 -6.45 -1.65 16.35
C LEU A 227 -7.47 -2.63 15.81
N ASN A 228 -8.77 -2.40 16.02
CA ASN A 228 -9.82 -3.23 15.42
C ASN A 228 -9.74 -3.23 13.89
N TRP A 229 -9.58 -2.07 13.24
CA TRP A 229 -9.43 -2.01 11.78
C TRP A 229 -8.18 -2.73 11.29
N ALA A 230 -7.06 -2.60 12.01
CA ALA A 230 -5.82 -3.30 11.68
C ALA A 230 -6.00 -4.83 11.76
N ILE A 231 -6.69 -5.33 12.80
CA ILE A 231 -7.00 -6.74 12.98
C ILE A 231 -7.95 -7.23 11.87
N ASP A 232 -9.03 -6.49 11.60
CA ASP A 232 -10.00 -6.82 10.55
C ASP A 232 -9.28 -6.96 9.20
N PHE A 233 -8.44 -5.99 8.83
CA PHE A 233 -7.63 -6.05 7.61
C PHE A 233 -6.66 -7.23 7.62
N PHE A 234 -6.02 -7.51 8.76
CA PHE A 234 -5.06 -8.60 8.88
C PHE A 234 -5.72 -9.98 8.65
N VAL A 235 -6.90 -10.19 9.23
CA VAL A 235 -7.66 -11.45 9.17
C VAL A 235 -8.40 -11.63 7.85
N GLN A 236 -8.63 -10.56 7.07
CA GLN A 236 -9.25 -10.65 5.75
C GLN A 236 -8.56 -11.70 4.86
N LYS A 237 -9.35 -12.65 4.38
CA LYS A 237 -8.92 -13.70 3.44
C LYS A 237 -9.01 -13.19 2.01
N ASP A 238 -8.17 -12.23 1.68
CA ASP A 238 -8.05 -11.75 0.31
C ASP A 238 -6.73 -12.24 -0.31
N LYS A 239 -6.83 -12.76 -1.53
CA LYS A 239 -5.73 -13.38 -2.28
C LYS A 239 -5.12 -12.39 -3.26
N HIS A 240 -4.83 -11.18 -2.81
CA HIS A 240 -4.16 -10.19 -3.63
C HIS A 240 -2.71 -10.03 -3.19
N ALA A 241 -1.76 -10.23 -4.11
CA ALA A 241 -0.32 -10.17 -3.82
C ALA A 241 0.08 -8.90 -3.04
N PHE A 242 -0.43 -7.73 -3.45
CA PHE A 242 -0.12 -6.44 -2.83
C PHE A 242 -0.62 -6.28 -1.38
N LEU A 243 -1.38 -7.23 -0.84
CA LEU A 243 -1.82 -7.22 0.57
C LEU A 243 -0.81 -7.88 1.50
N PHE A 244 0.05 -8.79 1.04
CA PHE A 244 0.97 -9.51 1.94
C PHE A 244 1.99 -8.58 2.60
N GLU A 245 2.60 -7.66 1.86
CA GLU A 245 3.51 -6.66 2.44
C GLU A 245 2.80 -5.78 3.48
N LYS A 246 1.55 -5.41 3.22
CA LYS A 246 0.73 -4.62 4.13
C LYS A 246 0.36 -5.39 5.40
N LYS A 247 0.11 -6.70 5.30
CA LYS A 247 -0.14 -7.57 6.46
C LYS A 247 1.09 -7.67 7.36
N ILE A 248 2.29 -7.79 6.78
CA ILE A 248 3.54 -7.75 7.56
C ILE A 248 3.70 -6.38 8.27
N ALA A 249 3.41 -5.28 7.57
CA ALA A 249 3.50 -3.94 8.15
C ALA A 249 2.58 -3.77 9.37
N LEU A 250 1.34 -4.28 9.30
CA LEU A 250 0.38 -4.19 10.39
C LEU A 250 0.73 -5.04 11.61
N LEU A 251 1.47 -6.14 11.42
CA LEU A 251 1.80 -7.04 12.54
C LEU A 251 2.57 -6.32 13.65
N ASP A 252 3.52 -5.44 13.31
CA ASP A 252 4.26 -4.67 14.31
C ASP A 252 3.32 -3.80 15.16
N PHE A 253 2.40 -3.10 14.49
CA PHE A 253 1.41 -2.25 15.14
C PHE A 253 0.50 -3.05 16.09
N ILE A 254 0.04 -4.22 15.65
CA ILE A 254 -0.83 -5.13 16.42
C ILE A 254 -0.07 -5.72 17.62
N TYR A 255 1.16 -6.19 17.42
CA TYR A 255 1.95 -6.84 18.48
C TYR A 255 2.38 -5.88 19.58
N LYS A 256 2.71 -4.63 19.26
CA LYS A 256 2.99 -3.59 20.27
C LYS A 256 1.82 -3.34 21.21
N ARG A 257 0.59 -3.62 20.75
CA ARG A 257 -0.67 -3.40 21.49
C ARG A 257 -1.22 -4.66 22.14
N LYS A 258 -0.56 -5.80 21.94
CA LYS A 258 -1.08 -7.12 22.33
C LYS A 258 -1.38 -7.25 23.81
N ASP A 259 -0.53 -6.69 24.65
CA ASP A 259 -0.67 -6.78 26.10
C ASP A 259 -1.63 -5.72 26.68
N PHE A 260 -1.83 -4.60 25.96
CA PHE A 260 -2.71 -3.51 26.38
C PHE A 260 -4.17 -3.75 26.00
N TYR A 261 -4.40 -4.44 24.88
CA TYR A 261 -5.74 -4.73 24.34
C TYR A 261 -5.93 -6.22 24.05
N PRO A 262 -5.74 -7.11 25.04
CA PRO A 262 -5.82 -8.54 24.79
C PRO A 262 -7.20 -8.92 24.27
N ASP A 263 -8.29 -8.36 24.78
CA ASP A 263 -9.65 -8.79 24.43
C ASP A 263 -10.03 -8.56 22.95
N LEU A 264 -9.35 -7.64 22.28
CA LEU A 264 -9.57 -7.36 20.85
C LEU A 264 -8.85 -8.34 19.93
N LEU A 265 -7.81 -9.02 20.43
CA LEU A 265 -6.98 -9.89 19.59
C LEU A 265 -7.60 -11.29 19.37
N PRO A 266 -7.62 -11.79 18.13
CA PRO A 266 -7.89 -13.20 17.85
C PRO A 266 -6.91 -14.14 18.59
N GLY A 267 -7.41 -15.29 19.02
CA GLY A 267 -6.62 -16.27 19.80
C GLY A 267 -5.29 -16.67 19.14
N PHE A 268 -5.29 -16.88 17.83
CA PHE A 268 -4.07 -17.25 17.10
C PHE A 268 -2.99 -16.14 17.09
N ILE A 269 -3.36 -14.86 17.17
CA ILE A 269 -2.39 -13.75 17.31
C ILE A 269 -1.83 -13.71 18.74
N LYS A 270 -2.66 -14.07 19.74
CA LYS A 270 -2.23 -14.16 21.13
C LYS A 270 -1.25 -15.30 21.37
N GLU A 271 -1.48 -16.44 20.73
CA GLU A 271 -0.73 -17.67 20.98
C GLU A 271 0.55 -17.78 20.14
N SER A 272 0.61 -17.07 19.01
CA SER A 272 1.79 -17.06 18.15
C SER A 272 2.80 -15.96 18.54
N ASN A 273 4.05 -16.18 18.12
CA ASN A 273 5.09 -15.17 18.09
C ASN A 273 4.98 -14.35 16.79
N GLN A 274 5.36 -13.06 16.84
CA GLN A 274 5.27 -12.14 15.70
C GLN A 274 6.00 -12.69 14.47
N PHE A 275 7.23 -13.14 14.69
CA PHE A 275 8.09 -13.65 13.61
C PHE A 275 7.52 -14.91 12.94
N ASP A 276 6.84 -15.78 13.71
CA ASP A 276 6.19 -16.96 13.13
C ASP A 276 5.03 -16.58 12.22
N LEU A 277 4.21 -15.59 12.60
CA LEU A 277 3.14 -15.07 11.74
C LEU A 277 3.67 -14.35 10.51
N GLU A 278 4.76 -13.59 10.64
CA GLU A 278 5.43 -12.97 9.48
C GLU A 278 5.90 -14.03 8.47
N ILE A 279 6.48 -15.14 8.95
CA ILE A 279 6.87 -16.27 8.10
C ILE A 279 5.64 -16.87 7.43
N GLU A 280 4.55 -17.10 8.16
CA GLU A 280 3.30 -17.64 7.60
C GLU A 280 2.79 -16.76 6.43
N ILE A 281 2.79 -15.43 6.60
CA ILE A 281 2.38 -14.49 5.54
C ILE A 281 3.29 -14.59 4.31
N ILE A 282 4.61 -14.72 4.51
CA ILE A 282 5.55 -14.90 3.40
C ILE A 282 5.29 -16.24 2.69
N LEU A 283 5.02 -17.31 3.42
CA LEU A 283 4.70 -18.61 2.84
C LEU A 283 3.36 -18.57 2.07
N GLU A 284 2.36 -17.88 2.58
CA GLU A 284 1.10 -17.61 1.86
C GLU A 284 1.35 -16.81 0.58
N ALA A 285 2.21 -15.78 0.63
CA ALA A 285 2.58 -14.99 -0.54
C ALA A 285 3.28 -15.84 -1.61
N ILE A 286 4.16 -16.76 -1.20
CA ILE A 286 4.84 -17.71 -2.08
C ILE A 286 3.82 -18.69 -2.67
N GLU A 287 2.93 -19.27 -1.87
CA GLU A 287 1.86 -20.16 -2.33
C GLU A 287 1.00 -19.46 -3.39
N PHE A 288 0.52 -18.27 -3.07
CA PHE A 288 -0.33 -17.50 -3.94
C PHE A 288 0.38 -17.17 -5.26
N THR A 289 1.60 -16.63 -5.19
CA THR A 289 2.34 -16.18 -6.37
C THR A 289 2.72 -17.34 -7.30
N LEU A 290 3.10 -18.49 -6.75
CA LEU A 290 3.53 -19.64 -7.56
C LEU A 290 2.36 -20.43 -8.15
N PHE A 291 1.23 -20.53 -7.45
CA PHE A 291 0.19 -21.51 -7.78
C PHE A 291 -1.20 -20.91 -8.07
N ASP A 292 -1.55 -19.78 -7.45
CA ASP A 292 -2.91 -19.23 -7.55
C ASP A 292 -2.96 -17.98 -8.45
N TRP A 293 -1.86 -17.26 -8.61
CA TRP A 293 -1.86 -15.99 -9.32
C TRP A 293 -1.84 -16.19 -10.84
N THR A 294 -2.90 -15.75 -11.50
CA THR A 294 -3.10 -15.92 -12.95
C THR A 294 -2.18 -15.04 -13.82
N LYS A 295 -1.61 -13.97 -13.27
CA LYS A 295 -0.70 -13.04 -13.95
C LYS A 295 0.41 -12.56 -13.00
N PRO A 296 1.31 -13.45 -12.59
CA PRO A 296 2.29 -13.12 -11.57
C PRO A 296 3.32 -12.12 -12.10
N THR A 297 3.61 -11.10 -11.30
CA THR A 297 4.67 -10.14 -11.61
C THR A 297 5.96 -10.61 -10.94
N PRO A 298 7.05 -10.89 -11.67
CA PRO A 298 8.29 -11.45 -11.12
C PRO A 298 8.85 -10.67 -9.91
N ILE A 299 8.69 -9.35 -9.94
CA ILE A 299 9.31 -8.43 -8.96
C ILE A 299 8.63 -8.53 -7.58
N PHE A 300 7.41 -9.05 -7.48
CA PHE A 300 6.65 -8.99 -6.22
C PHE A 300 7.33 -9.74 -5.06
N LEU A 301 7.62 -11.03 -5.20
CA LEU A 301 8.27 -11.81 -4.13
C LEU A 301 9.69 -11.33 -3.85
N HIS A 302 10.40 -10.84 -4.88
CA HIS A 302 11.70 -10.20 -4.72
C HIS A 302 11.61 -9.00 -3.80
N SER A 303 10.69 -8.07 -4.11
CA SER A 303 10.47 -6.87 -3.31
C SER A 303 10.04 -7.19 -1.89
N LEU A 304 9.11 -8.14 -1.71
CA LEU A 304 8.63 -8.53 -0.38
C LEU A 304 9.76 -9.07 0.50
N ILE A 305 10.56 -10.00 -0.03
CA ILE A 305 11.64 -10.65 0.72
C ILE A 305 12.80 -9.68 0.95
N GLU A 306 13.08 -8.77 0.01
CA GLU A 306 14.08 -7.72 0.18
C GLU A 306 13.65 -6.67 1.23
N SER A 307 12.39 -6.22 1.20
CA SER A 307 11.86 -5.31 2.22
C SER A 307 11.89 -5.96 3.61
N PHE A 308 11.54 -7.25 3.69
CA PHE A 308 11.61 -8.03 4.93
C PHE A 308 13.03 -8.19 5.44
N SER A 309 14.00 -8.51 4.56
CA SER A 309 15.39 -8.71 4.98
C SER A 309 16.03 -7.45 5.55
N LYS A 310 15.64 -6.25 5.08
CA LYS A 310 16.10 -4.95 5.59
C LYS A 310 15.76 -4.68 7.07
N ILE A 311 14.85 -5.45 7.66
CA ILE A 311 14.39 -5.29 9.04
C ILE A 311 14.63 -6.53 9.91
N LYS A 312 15.33 -7.54 9.40
CA LYS A 312 15.64 -8.79 10.13
C LYS A 312 17.14 -8.98 10.26
N THR A 313 17.53 -9.73 11.27
CA THR A 313 18.90 -10.20 11.49
C THR A 313 19.24 -11.36 10.55
N ASP A 314 20.53 -11.61 10.34
CA ASP A 314 20.99 -12.74 9.52
C ASP A 314 20.43 -14.08 10.02
N LYS A 315 20.36 -14.28 11.34
CA LYS A 315 19.79 -15.49 11.95
C LYS A 315 18.30 -15.66 11.65
N GLU A 316 17.53 -14.58 11.72
CA GLU A 316 16.11 -14.62 11.35
C GLU A 316 15.96 -14.93 9.85
N MET A 317 16.81 -14.34 9.00
CA MET A 317 16.80 -14.65 7.57
C MET A 317 17.19 -16.10 7.26
N GLU A 318 18.09 -16.70 8.04
CA GLU A 318 18.38 -18.14 7.96
C GLU A 318 17.14 -18.98 8.32
N VAL A 319 16.45 -18.66 9.43
CA VAL A 319 15.22 -19.36 9.82
C VAL A 319 14.13 -19.22 8.76
N LEU A 320 13.93 -18.01 8.22
CA LEU A 320 12.98 -17.80 7.12
C LEU A 320 13.33 -18.69 5.92
N LEU A 321 14.61 -18.70 5.52
CA LEU A 321 15.07 -19.51 4.39
C LEU A 321 14.81 -21.00 4.62
N GLU A 322 15.10 -21.52 5.82
CA GLU A 322 14.81 -22.92 6.18
C GLU A 322 13.31 -23.24 6.05
N LYS A 323 12.43 -22.35 6.51
CA LYS A 323 10.97 -22.51 6.43
C LYS A 323 10.49 -22.47 4.99
N ILE A 324 10.99 -21.55 4.17
CA ILE A 324 10.70 -21.49 2.73
C ILE A 324 11.17 -22.78 2.03
N LEU A 325 12.38 -23.25 2.34
CA LEU A 325 12.92 -24.47 1.77
C LEU A 325 12.09 -25.71 2.16
N ALA A 326 11.68 -25.82 3.43
CA ALA A 326 10.78 -26.87 3.88
C ALA A 326 9.44 -26.83 3.14
N PHE A 327 8.85 -25.63 3.01
CA PHE A 327 7.61 -25.40 2.26
C PHE A 327 7.71 -25.85 0.80
N LEU A 328 8.78 -25.43 0.10
CA LEU A 328 9.03 -25.79 -1.30
C LEU A 328 9.30 -27.28 -1.47
N LYS A 329 10.01 -27.92 -0.53
CA LYS A 329 10.29 -29.36 -0.55
C LYS A 329 9.01 -30.22 -0.53
N VAL A 330 8.00 -29.80 0.22
CA VAL A 330 6.68 -30.46 0.28
C VAL A 330 5.93 -30.29 -1.05
N ARG A 331 6.06 -29.12 -1.69
CA ARG A 331 5.35 -28.77 -2.94
C ARG A 331 6.15 -29.03 -4.22
N ARG A 332 7.37 -29.59 -4.13
CA ARG A 332 8.33 -29.75 -5.25
C ARG A 332 7.79 -30.33 -6.56
N LYS A 333 6.73 -31.15 -6.49
CA LYS A 333 6.12 -31.78 -7.68
C LYS A 333 5.10 -30.89 -8.39
N ARG A 334 4.65 -29.79 -7.76
CA ARG A 334 3.72 -28.85 -8.36
C ARG A 334 4.49 -27.99 -9.39
N PRO A 335 4.06 -27.98 -10.66
CA PRO A 335 4.66 -27.11 -11.66
C PRO A 335 4.43 -25.63 -11.32
N ALA A 336 5.45 -24.79 -11.46
CA ALA A 336 5.34 -23.32 -11.39
C ALA A 336 6.52 -22.64 -12.10
N PHE A 337 6.43 -21.32 -12.30
CA PHE A 337 7.51 -20.46 -12.84
C PHE A 337 8.54 -20.11 -11.76
N TYR A 338 9.12 -21.12 -11.12
CA TYR A 338 10.02 -20.95 -9.97
C TYR A 338 11.21 -20.05 -10.27
N HIS A 339 11.87 -20.21 -11.41
CA HIS A 339 13.07 -19.41 -11.76
C HIS A 339 12.76 -17.91 -11.94
N LYS A 340 11.53 -17.61 -12.39
CA LYS A 340 11.04 -16.25 -12.65
C LYS A 340 10.53 -15.58 -11.38
N LEU A 341 9.84 -16.34 -10.53
CA LEU A 341 9.06 -15.80 -9.42
C LEU A 341 9.78 -15.87 -8.07
N LEU A 342 10.73 -16.81 -7.88
CA LEU A 342 11.51 -16.89 -6.64
C LEU A 342 12.79 -16.05 -6.73
N PRO A 343 13.19 -15.37 -5.63
CA PRO A 343 14.52 -14.80 -5.53
C PRO A 343 15.63 -15.81 -5.83
N GLU A 344 16.64 -15.38 -6.59
CA GLU A 344 17.69 -16.27 -7.10
C GLU A 344 18.39 -17.06 -5.99
N PHE A 345 18.67 -16.42 -4.85
CA PHE A 345 19.34 -17.08 -3.73
C PHE A 345 18.51 -18.24 -3.14
N ILE A 346 17.17 -18.09 -3.11
CA ILE A 346 16.25 -19.15 -2.66
C ILE A 346 16.20 -20.25 -3.72
N TYR A 347 16.03 -19.87 -4.99
CA TYR A 347 15.95 -20.81 -6.10
C TYR A 347 17.21 -21.67 -6.17
N LYS A 348 18.40 -21.06 -6.09
CA LYS A 348 19.69 -21.77 -6.04
C LYS A 348 19.82 -22.70 -4.84
N LYS A 349 19.36 -22.29 -3.65
CA LYS A 349 19.37 -23.16 -2.46
C LYS A 349 18.50 -24.41 -2.63
N THR A 350 17.41 -24.35 -3.40
CA THR A 350 16.59 -25.54 -3.67
C THR A 350 17.34 -26.59 -4.49
N TYR A 351 18.25 -26.15 -5.37
CA TYR A 351 19.14 -27.02 -6.13
C TYR A 351 20.23 -27.65 -5.28
N GLU A 352 20.91 -26.84 -4.46
CA GLU A 352 21.94 -27.34 -3.53
C GLU A 352 21.36 -28.42 -2.60
N ASN A 353 20.08 -28.28 -2.23
CA ASN A 353 19.36 -29.25 -1.40
C ASN A 353 18.65 -30.37 -2.19
N ASN A 354 18.83 -30.45 -3.51
CA ASN A 354 18.25 -31.48 -4.39
C ASN A 354 16.71 -31.60 -4.33
N PHE A 355 16.00 -30.49 -4.19
CA PHE A 355 14.53 -30.52 -4.08
C PHE A 355 13.85 -30.92 -5.39
N ASN A 356 14.45 -30.68 -6.56
CA ASN A 356 13.86 -30.99 -7.86
C ASN A 356 12.47 -30.34 -8.03
N LEU A 357 12.40 -29.00 -7.98
CA LEU A 357 11.17 -28.26 -8.27
C LEU A 357 10.78 -28.45 -9.75
N VAL A 358 9.49 -28.44 -10.10
CA VAL A 358 9.06 -28.66 -11.49
C VAL A 358 8.82 -27.32 -12.20
N GLU A 359 9.66 -26.98 -13.17
CA GLU A 359 9.66 -25.67 -13.84
C GLU A 359 8.64 -25.58 -14.99
N ILE A 360 7.99 -24.41 -15.13
CA ILE A 360 7.16 -24.00 -16.27
C ILE A 360 7.81 -22.80 -16.97
N PHE A 361 7.63 -22.71 -18.29
CA PHE A 361 8.00 -21.56 -19.14
C PHE A 361 6.80 -21.12 -19.95
N ASP A 362 6.67 -19.81 -20.21
CA ASP A 362 5.67 -19.29 -21.14
C ASP A 362 6.23 -19.22 -22.58
N GLU A 363 5.34 -19.12 -23.59
CA GLU A 363 5.77 -19.15 -25.01
C GLU A 363 6.67 -17.98 -25.37
N SER A 364 6.41 -16.79 -24.81
CA SER A 364 7.23 -15.58 -25.00
C SER A 364 8.63 -15.73 -24.41
N GLU A 365 8.75 -16.31 -23.21
CA GLU A 365 10.03 -16.54 -22.56
C GLU A 365 10.92 -17.49 -23.35
N LEU A 366 10.34 -18.50 -24.00
CA LEU A 366 11.12 -19.44 -24.80
C LEU A 366 11.82 -18.74 -25.99
N GLU A 367 11.22 -17.69 -26.53
CA GLU A 367 11.84 -16.86 -27.57
C GLU A 367 12.88 -15.90 -26.99
N ASP A 368 12.56 -15.21 -25.90
CA ASP A 368 13.45 -14.25 -25.23
C ASP A 368 14.72 -14.90 -24.64
N LEU A 369 14.59 -16.14 -24.17
CA LEU A 369 15.69 -16.95 -23.64
C LEU A 369 16.64 -17.45 -24.71
N LYS A 370 16.32 -17.30 -26.00
CA LYS A 370 17.20 -17.72 -27.10
C LYS A 370 18.53 -16.95 -27.11
N ASP A 371 18.62 -15.80 -26.45
CA ASP A 371 19.80 -14.92 -26.49
C ASP A 371 20.34 -14.53 -25.10
N ARG A 372 19.95 -15.21 -24.02
CA ARG A 372 20.42 -14.97 -22.64
C ARG A 372 21.09 -16.19 -22.01
N ASP A 373 22.05 -15.95 -21.12
CA ASP A 373 22.67 -16.97 -20.27
C ASP A 373 21.83 -17.16 -18.99
N LEU A 374 20.70 -17.87 -19.08
CA LEU A 374 19.90 -18.24 -17.90
C LEU A 374 20.47 -19.53 -17.27
N ILE A 375 20.43 -19.69 -15.95
CA ILE A 375 20.74 -20.98 -15.30
C ILE A 375 19.47 -21.54 -14.65
N ILE A 376 18.92 -22.60 -15.24
CA ILE A 376 17.75 -23.32 -14.72
C ILE A 376 18.21 -24.54 -13.94
N TYR A 377 17.85 -24.60 -12.66
CA TYR A 377 18.28 -25.66 -11.75
C TYR A 377 17.23 -26.77 -11.54
N SER A 378 16.07 -26.65 -12.18
CA SER A 378 14.87 -27.44 -11.92
C SER A 378 14.47 -28.28 -13.14
N PRO A 379 14.00 -29.53 -12.98
CA PRO A 379 13.43 -30.31 -14.08
C PRO A 379 12.18 -29.65 -14.68
N PHE A 380 11.98 -29.84 -15.98
CA PHE A 380 10.82 -29.30 -16.70
C PHE A 380 9.51 -30.08 -16.45
N SER A 381 8.38 -29.38 -16.55
CA SER A 381 7.05 -30.00 -16.58
C SER A 381 6.87 -30.92 -17.79
N ASN A 382 5.90 -31.84 -17.74
CA ASN A 382 5.62 -32.72 -18.88
C ASN A 382 5.14 -31.93 -20.12
N ASP A 383 4.40 -30.84 -19.90
CA ASP A 383 3.85 -30.02 -20.97
C ASP A 383 4.94 -29.25 -21.72
N PHE A 384 6.05 -28.93 -21.06
CA PHE A 384 7.23 -28.32 -21.70
C PHE A 384 7.72 -29.12 -22.92
N PHE A 385 7.71 -30.46 -22.82
CA PHE A 385 8.11 -31.33 -23.93
C PHE A 385 7.15 -31.23 -25.13
N CYS A 386 5.87 -30.94 -24.90
CA CYS A 386 4.91 -30.69 -25.97
C CYS A 386 5.26 -29.41 -26.73
N TYR A 387 5.71 -28.36 -26.05
CA TYR A 387 6.17 -27.11 -26.68
C TYR A 387 7.46 -27.31 -27.48
N LEU A 388 8.45 -27.99 -26.91
CA LEU A 388 9.70 -28.29 -27.62
C LEU A 388 9.49 -29.11 -28.89
N ASN A 389 8.49 -30.00 -28.91
CA ASN A 389 8.14 -30.77 -30.12
C ASN A 389 7.63 -29.89 -31.28
N LYS A 390 7.19 -28.65 -30.99
CA LYS A 390 6.80 -27.65 -31.99
C LYS A 390 7.98 -26.80 -32.49
N LEU A 391 9.09 -26.74 -31.74
CA LEU A 391 10.29 -26.02 -32.15
C LEU A 391 11.11 -26.83 -33.16
N GLU A 392 11.78 -26.12 -34.07
CA GLU A 392 12.80 -26.74 -34.92
C GLU A 392 13.96 -27.28 -34.07
N ILE A 393 14.51 -28.44 -34.46
CA ILE A 393 15.57 -29.15 -33.73
C ILE A 393 16.81 -28.25 -33.50
N SER A 394 17.16 -27.42 -34.49
CA SER A 394 18.26 -26.46 -34.41
C SER A 394 18.02 -25.39 -33.32
N LYS A 395 16.81 -24.81 -33.27
CA LYS A 395 16.40 -23.81 -32.27
C LYS A 395 16.37 -24.41 -30.86
N MET A 396 15.86 -25.62 -30.74
CA MET A 396 15.82 -26.38 -29.49
C MET A 396 17.22 -26.67 -28.93
N ARG A 397 18.17 -27.07 -29.79
CA ARG A 397 19.58 -27.28 -29.40
C ARG A 397 20.26 -25.99 -28.98
N LEU A 398 20.01 -24.90 -29.71
CA LEU A 398 20.58 -23.58 -29.41
C LEU A 398 20.09 -23.06 -28.05
N PHE A 399 18.79 -23.21 -27.78
CA PHE A 399 18.15 -22.83 -26.52
C PHE A 399 18.78 -23.54 -25.32
N LEU A 400 18.88 -24.87 -25.37
CA LEU A 400 19.44 -25.65 -24.27
C LEU A 400 20.94 -25.37 -24.04
N LYS A 401 21.69 -25.09 -25.12
CA LYS A 401 23.13 -24.79 -25.05
C LYS A 401 23.40 -23.40 -24.45
N LYS A 402 22.63 -22.38 -24.86
CA LYS A 402 22.80 -20.99 -24.39
C LYS A 402 22.33 -20.83 -22.94
N ASN A 403 21.23 -21.47 -22.56
CA ASN A 403 20.69 -21.39 -21.19
C ASN A 403 21.33 -22.38 -20.21
N ASN A 404 22.57 -22.83 -20.48
CA ASN A 404 23.39 -23.68 -19.63
C ASN A 404 22.59 -24.73 -18.81
N VAL A 405 21.64 -25.39 -19.46
CA VAL A 405 20.60 -26.16 -18.77
C VAL A 405 21.28 -27.38 -18.12
N LYS A 406 21.42 -27.34 -16.79
CA LYS A 406 22.02 -28.44 -16.03
C LYS A 406 20.95 -29.48 -15.75
N ILE A 407 21.16 -30.71 -16.21
CA ILE A 407 20.19 -31.79 -16.03
C ILE A 407 20.53 -32.49 -14.74
N HIS A 408 19.60 -32.47 -13.78
CA HIS A 408 19.79 -33.15 -12.50
C HIS A 408 20.20 -34.63 -12.70
N THR A 409 21.16 -35.11 -11.90
CA THR A 409 21.80 -36.43 -12.07
C THR A 409 20.82 -37.60 -12.07
N LYS A 410 19.75 -37.55 -11.26
CA LYS A 410 18.69 -38.59 -11.27
C LYS A 410 17.88 -38.57 -12.58
N THR A 411 17.59 -37.38 -13.11
CA THR A 411 16.88 -37.21 -14.39
C THR A 411 17.78 -37.69 -15.53
N LYS A 412 19.06 -37.31 -15.51
CA LYS A 412 20.09 -37.83 -16.42
C LYS A 412 20.15 -39.35 -16.41
N LYS A 413 20.20 -39.96 -15.22
CA LYS A 413 20.22 -41.43 -15.06
C LYS A 413 18.96 -42.05 -15.66
N LYS A 414 17.78 -41.47 -15.39
CA LYS A 414 16.51 -41.96 -15.95
C LYS A 414 16.47 -41.84 -17.48
N ILE A 415 16.91 -40.71 -18.04
CA ILE A 415 17.00 -40.50 -19.50
C ILE A 415 17.96 -41.51 -20.12
N LYS A 416 19.17 -41.69 -19.55
CA LYS A 416 20.14 -42.70 -20.01
C LYS A 416 19.53 -44.10 -19.98
N THR A 417 18.89 -44.49 -18.88
CA THR A 417 18.24 -45.81 -18.77
C THR A 417 17.10 -45.98 -19.78
N THR A 418 16.27 -44.96 -19.99
CA THR A 418 15.17 -44.98 -20.98
C THR A 418 15.67 -45.09 -22.41
N LEU A 419 16.78 -44.42 -22.75
CA LEU A 419 17.41 -44.48 -24.08
C LEU A 419 18.23 -45.76 -24.29
N LEU A 420 18.78 -46.38 -23.24
CA LEU A 420 19.48 -47.66 -23.33
C LEU A 420 18.50 -48.84 -23.44
N ASN A 421 17.34 -48.75 -22.79
CA ASN A 421 16.31 -49.77 -22.89
C ASN A 421 15.58 -49.70 -24.23
N LYS A 422 15.89 -50.61 -25.17
CA LYS A 422 15.24 -50.69 -26.49
C LYS A 422 13.72 -50.59 -26.40
N LYS A 423 13.07 -51.36 -25.51
CA LYS A 423 11.60 -51.43 -25.41
C LYS A 423 10.99 -50.10 -24.98
N MET A 424 11.65 -49.34 -24.10
CA MET A 424 11.21 -48.00 -23.72
C MET A 424 11.56 -46.95 -24.79
N LYS A 425 12.74 -47.06 -25.42
CA LYS A 425 13.17 -46.19 -26.52
C LYS A 425 12.20 -46.24 -27.71
N TRP A 426 11.68 -47.42 -28.05
CA TRP A 426 10.69 -47.60 -29.12
C TRP A 426 9.32 -46.99 -28.82
N LYS A 427 8.96 -46.81 -27.55
CA LYS A 427 7.73 -46.11 -27.15
C LYS A 427 7.82 -44.59 -27.27
N LEU A 428 9.04 -44.04 -27.39
CA LEU A 428 9.24 -42.61 -27.61
C LEU A 428 9.07 -42.27 -29.09
N SER A 429 8.39 -41.16 -29.36
CA SER A 429 8.36 -40.59 -30.71
C SER A 429 9.78 -40.26 -31.20
N LYS A 430 9.97 -40.21 -32.53
CA LYS A 430 11.27 -39.83 -33.13
C LYS A 430 11.77 -38.49 -32.59
N ARG A 431 10.87 -37.51 -32.42
CA ARG A 431 11.19 -36.18 -31.88
C ARG A 431 11.59 -36.23 -30.41
N SER A 432 10.81 -36.93 -29.57
CA SER A 432 11.12 -37.09 -28.13
C SER A 432 12.45 -37.81 -27.90
N ARG A 433 12.78 -38.80 -28.75
CA ARG A 433 14.05 -39.51 -28.68
C ARG A 433 15.24 -38.60 -29.01
N VAL A 434 15.15 -37.86 -30.11
CA VAL A 434 16.19 -36.89 -30.53
C VAL A 434 16.37 -35.80 -29.47
N PHE A 435 15.28 -35.33 -28.85
CA PHE A 435 15.35 -34.36 -27.76
C PHE A 435 16.15 -34.89 -26.56
N LEU A 436 15.82 -36.09 -26.08
CA LEU A 436 16.49 -36.71 -24.94
C LEU A 436 17.96 -37.03 -25.22
N GLU A 437 18.29 -37.47 -26.44
CA GLU A 437 19.67 -37.69 -26.88
C GLU A 437 20.46 -36.36 -26.91
N LYS A 438 19.86 -35.28 -27.42
CA LYS A 438 20.48 -33.94 -27.43
C LYS A 438 20.62 -33.32 -26.04
N LEU A 439 19.69 -33.59 -25.12
CA LEU A 439 19.84 -33.20 -23.70
C LEU A 439 21.11 -33.81 -23.09
N LEU A 440 21.36 -35.10 -23.34
CA LEU A 440 22.54 -35.79 -22.82
C LEU A 440 23.84 -35.29 -23.47
N GLU A 441 23.85 -35.04 -24.78
CA GLU A 441 25.03 -34.52 -25.51
C GLU A 441 25.51 -33.17 -24.98
N LEU A 442 24.62 -32.31 -24.47
CA LEU A 442 24.98 -30.97 -23.99
C LEU A 442 25.80 -30.97 -22.70
N GLU A 443 25.78 -32.06 -21.93
CA GLU A 443 26.65 -32.24 -20.75
C GLU A 443 27.94 -33.01 -21.05
N GLU A 444 28.03 -33.75 -22.16
CA GLU A 444 29.22 -34.54 -22.52
C GLU A 444 30.26 -33.75 -23.34
N ILE A 445 29.94 -32.50 -23.73
CA ILE A 445 30.85 -31.57 -24.44
C ILE A 445 31.62 -30.64 -23.47
N ARG A 446 31.48 -30.86 -22.15
CA ARG A 446 32.37 -30.31 -21.12
C ARG A 446 33.37 -31.36 -20.71
#